data_AF-A0A1G7MNA1-F1
#
_entry.id   AF-A0A1G7MNA1-F1
#
_cell.length_a   1.000
_cell.length_b   1.000
_cell.length_c   1.000
_cell.angle_alpha   90.00
_cell.angle_beta   90.00
_cell.angle_gamma   90.00
#
_symmetry.space_group_name_H-M   'P 1'
#
loop_
_entity.id
_entity.type
_entity.pdbx_description
1 polymer ?
#
loop_
_entity_poly.entity_id
_entity_poly.type
_entity_poly.pdbx_seq_one_letter_code
_entity_poly.pdbx_strand_id
1 'polypeptide(L)'
;NAFMEKLSQAFFASAQTLEEGGSLMAEPDTLMPSETHAPTQDGGFDPVAAMVQARDKVLAEARETWESIQAMEASPERVRMEAEFSRTSAELLAATQADPFFRDHATIAEPGADLFANLTLSSLQHVRDGLEADDPRVGKIDRTLDDLRDALISAFSKDPEVVAQMGTTPEELTEYLLQGEHSIAQAETWRGRAESLDEESAARLTVVLEKGHRMVDGVAVPRDLVEHLALDQLLTVDKHHQLSDVPAIEALVDRMAGELSNGDLAKVFAGDSTPLQDEIRDPAVRAAVAAELKNEADVVAGHGPREGETVEAYQAMARARQAELAAEQGAEIEDGHEL
;
A
#
# COMPACT_ATOMS: atom_id res chain seq x y z
N ASN A 1 -11.92 4.37 18.05
CA ASN A 1 -11.74 5.39 16.99
C ASN A 1 -12.28 6.79 17.31
N ALA A 2 -12.51 7.15 18.59
CA ALA A 2 -12.97 8.48 18.97
C ALA A 2 -11.92 9.60 18.81
N PHE A 3 -10.64 9.27 18.62
CA PHE A 3 -9.57 10.24 18.36
C PHE A 3 -9.45 10.57 16.87
N MET A 4 -9.46 9.58 15.99
CA MET A 4 -9.42 9.78 14.53
C MET A 4 -10.66 10.54 14.04
N GLU A 5 -11.83 10.27 14.63
CA GLU A 5 -13.04 11.07 14.43
C GLU A 5 -12.86 12.52 14.91
N LYS A 6 -12.19 12.77 16.03
CA LYS A 6 -11.93 14.13 16.52
C LYS A 6 -10.91 14.88 15.68
N LEU A 7 -9.88 14.18 15.21
CA LEU A 7 -8.79 14.76 14.43
C LEU A 7 -9.30 15.12 13.03
N SER A 8 -10.04 14.23 12.37
CA SER A 8 -10.76 14.55 11.13
C SER A 8 -11.77 15.69 11.31
N GLN A 9 -12.59 15.68 12.36
CA GLN A 9 -13.54 16.77 12.66
C GLN A 9 -12.84 18.12 12.89
N ALA A 10 -11.71 18.15 13.60
CA ALA A 10 -10.95 19.38 13.83
C ALA A 10 -10.37 19.95 12.54
N PHE A 11 -9.94 19.10 11.61
CA PHE A 11 -9.47 19.52 10.29
C PHE A 11 -10.61 19.99 9.39
N PHE A 12 -11.73 19.27 9.32
CA PHE A 12 -12.90 19.71 8.54
C PHE A 12 -13.45 21.03 9.07
N ALA A 13 -13.51 21.21 10.39
CA ALA A 13 -13.90 22.49 10.99
C ALA A 13 -12.93 23.63 10.62
N SER A 14 -11.62 23.35 10.56
CA SER A 14 -10.61 24.34 10.15
C SER A 14 -10.68 24.68 8.66
N ALA A 15 -10.94 23.69 7.80
CA ALA A 15 -11.13 23.87 6.37
C ALA A 15 -12.43 24.64 6.06
N GLN A 16 -13.52 24.33 6.77
CA GLN A 16 -14.78 25.07 6.69
C GLN A 16 -14.59 26.53 7.16
N THR A 17 -13.80 26.75 8.22
CA THR A 17 -13.45 28.11 8.69
C THR A 17 -12.64 28.89 7.64
N LEU A 18 -11.86 28.22 6.78
CA LEU A 18 -11.18 28.85 5.63
C LEU A 18 -12.14 29.18 4.48
N GLU A 19 -13.09 28.29 4.20
CA GLU A 19 -14.08 28.49 3.14
C GLU A 19 -15.05 29.62 3.51
N GLU A 20 -15.45 29.66 4.79
CA GLU A 20 -16.21 30.75 5.38
C GLU A 20 -15.35 32.02 5.52
N GLY A 21 -14.07 31.89 5.91
CA GLY A 21 -13.10 33.00 5.99
C GLY A 21 -12.76 33.64 4.64
N GLY A 22 -12.82 32.86 3.55
CA GLY A 22 -12.75 33.36 2.17
C GLY A 22 -14.02 34.07 1.71
N SER A 23 -15.16 33.76 2.33
CA SER A 23 -16.46 34.42 2.14
C SER A 23 -16.62 35.71 2.98
N LEU A 24 -15.81 35.86 4.04
CA LEU A 24 -15.88 36.97 5.00
C LEU A 24 -15.18 38.28 4.56
N MET A 25 -15.22 38.57 3.26
CA MET A 25 -15.11 39.96 2.78
C MET A 25 -16.45 40.70 2.82
N ALA A 26 -17.53 40.08 3.34
CA ALA A 26 -18.81 40.75 3.54
C ALA A 26 -19.54 40.24 4.81
N GLU A 27 -19.12 40.72 5.98
CA GLU A 27 -19.94 41.34 7.04
C GLU A 27 -19.24 41.22 8.41
N PRO A 28 -19.24 42.26 9.26
CA PRO A 28 -18.29 42.38 10.37
C PRO A 28 -18.69 41.67 11.66
N ASP A 29 -19.81 40.93 11.71
CA ASP A 29 -20.49 40.64 12.98
C ASP A 29 -20.70 39.16 13.33
N THR A 30 -20.07 38.22 12.63
CA THR A 30 -20.26 36.77 12.89
C THR A 30 -19.04 35.98 13.36
N LEU A 31 -17.87 36.60 13.53
CA LEU A 31 -16.69 35.93 14.11
C LEU A 31 -16.23 36.61 15.39
N MET A 32 -16.83 36.24 16.52
CA MET A 32 -16.19 36.39 17.82
C MET A 32 -15.49 35.06 18.16
N PRO A 33 -14.15 34.97 18.13
CA PRO A 33 -13.42 33.77 18.50
C PRO A 33 -13.47 33.54 20.02
N SER A 34 -13.40 32.28 20.45
CA SER A 34 -13.13 31.90 21.84
C SER A 34 -11.85 32.58 22.36
N GLU A 35 -11.82 32.93 23.65
CA GLU A 35 -10.84 33.78 24.38
C GLU A 35 -9.34 33.39 24.30
N THR A 36 -8.96 32.46 23.44
CA THR A 36 -7.61 31.86 23.35
C THR A 36 -6.74 32.35 22.20
N HIS A 37 -7.23 33.24 21.33
CA HIS A 37 -6.43 33.76 20.21
C HIS A 37 -5.78 35.11 20.55
N ALA A 38 -4.48 35.21 20.34
CA ALA A 38 -3.72 36.44 20.55
C ALA A 38 -4.23 37.52 19.58
N PRO A 39 -4.73 38.67 20.06
CA PRO A 39 -5.16 39.74 19.18
C PRO A 39 -3.97 40.33 18.41
N THR A 40 -4.20 40.73 17.16
CA THR A 40 -3.25 41.59 16.43
C THR A 40 -3.03 42.90 17.20
N GLN A 41 -1.94 43.63 16.92
CA GLN A 41 -1.67 44.92 17.56
C GLN A 41 -2.82 45.94 17.43
N ASP A 42 -3.75 45.72 16.49
CA ASP A 42 -4.95 46.54 16.25
C ASP A 42 -6.27 45.93 16.77
N GLY A 43 -6.24 44.79 17.48
CA GLY A 43 -7.42 44.17 18.09
C GLY A 43 -8.31 43.35 17.16
N GLY A 44 -7.89 43.12 15.91
CA GLY A 44 -8.59 42.26 14.94
C GLY A 44 -8.13 40.79 15.01
N PHE A 45 -9.02 39.87 14.61
CA PHE A 45 -8.70 38.45 14.42
C PHE A 45 -7.70 38.26 13.26
N ASP A 46 -6.62 37.53 13.51
CA ASP A 46 -5.66 37.12 12.48
C ASP A 46 -5.95 35.67 12.07
N PRO A 47 -6.64 35.45 10.92
CA PRO A 47 -6.93 34.10 10.45
C PRO A 47 -5.67 33.29 10.15
N VAL A 48 -4.58 33.94 9.72
CA VAL A 48 -3.33 33.25 9.40
C VAL A 48 -2.67 32.75 10.69
N ALA A 49 -2.60 33.59 11.73
CA ALA A 49 -2.07 33.17 13.03
C ALA A 49 -2.93 32.08 13.68
N ALA A 50 -4.26 32.16 13.56
CA ALA A 50 -5.17 31.13 14.06
C ALA A 50 -4.97 29.78 13.34
N MET A 51 -4.79 29.79 12.01
CA MET A 51 -4.48 28.60 11.22
C MET A 51 -3.13 27.97 11.60
N VAL A 52 -2.09 28.79 11.80
CA VAL A 52 -0.77 28.31 12.23
C VAL A 52 -0.87 27.66 13.61
N GLN A 53 -1.58 28.29 14.56
CA GLN A 53 -1.80 27.74 15.89
C GLN A 53 -2.60 26.42 15.85
N ALA A 54 -3.63 26.35 15.01
CA ALA A 54 -4.41 25.12 14.82
C ALA A 54 -3.54 24.00 14.25
N ARG A 55 -2.75 24.28 13.21
CA ARG A 55 -1.79 23.32 12.64
C ARG A 55 -0.79 22.83 13.68
N ASP A 56 -0.16 23.74 14.43
CA ASP A 56 0.85 23.39 15.42
C ASP A 56 0.25 22.54 16.55
N LYS A 57 -0.99 22.82 16.94
CA LYS A 57 -1.74 21.99 17.90
C LYS A 57 -1.99 20.59 17.35
N VAL A 58 -2.43 20.45 16.11
CA VAL A 58 -2.66 19.13 15.52
C VAL A 58 -1.34 18.36 15.37
N LEU A 59 -0.26 19.02 14.96
CA LEU A 59 1.05 18.38 14.89
C LEU A 59 1.53 17.88 16.26
N ALA A 60 1.30 18.65 17.33
CA ALA A 60 1.63 18.23 18.69
C ALA A 60 0.79 17.03 19.13
N GLU A 61 -0.53 17.05 18.90
CA GLU A 61 -1.44 15.94 19.23
C GLU A 61 -1.11 14.67 18.42
N ALA A 62 -0.77 14.82 17.15
CA ALA A 62 -0.39 13.70 16.28
C ALA A 62 0.93 13.04 16.74
N ARG A 63 1.93 13.85 17.15
CA ARG A 63 3.17 13.34 17.73
C ARG A 63 2.95 12.62 19.05
N GLU A 64 2.17 13.21 19.96
CA GLU A 64 1.83 12.58 21.24
C GLU A 64 1.09 11.25 21.01
N THR A 65 0.19 11.21 20.03
CA THR A 65 -0.53 9.98 19.67
C THR A 65 0.41 8.92 19.13
N TRP A 66 1.30 9.28 18.20
CA TRP A 66 2.29 8.35 17.68
C TRP A 66 3.19 7.80 18.79
N GLU A 67 3.70 8.66 19.67
CA GLU A 67 4.48 8.26 20.84
C GLU A 67 3.69 7.33 21.77
N SER A 68 2.40 7.61 22.00
CA SER A 68 1.52 6.76 22.78
C SER A 68 1.31 5.39 22.13
N ILE A 69 1.16 5.32 20.80
CA ILE A 69 1.04 4.05 20.07
C ILE A 69 2.35 3.27 20.19
N GLN A 70 3.50 3.91 19.98
CA GLN A 70 4.82 3.28 20.11
C GLN A 70 5.06 2.72 21.53
N ALA A 71 4.55 3.40 22.56
CA ALA A 71 4.66 2.99 23.96
C ALA A 71 3.72 1.84 24.36
N MET A 72 2.79 1.42 23.50
CA MET A 72 1.93 0.26 23.77
C MET A 72 2.74 -1.03 23.87
N GLU A 73 2.18 -2.01 24.57
CA GLU A 73 2.74 -3.37 24.57
C GLU A 73 2.74 -3.94 23.15
N ALA A 74 3.83 -4.63 22.82
CA ALA A 74 4.03 -5.31 21.54
C ALA A 74 2.88 -6.27 21.24
N SER A 75 2.04 -5.92 20.27
CA SER A 75 0.80 -6.64 19.99
C SER A 75 0.27 -6.35 18.60
N PRO A 76 -0.58 -7.23 18.04
CA PRO A 76 -1.32 -6.97 16.81
C PRO A 76 -2.07 -5.64 16.80
N GLU A 77 -2.58 -5.21 17.96
CA GLU A 77 -3.33 -3.96 18.07
C GLU A 77 -2.45 -2.73 17.84
N ARG A 78 -1.21 -2.75 18.33
CA ARG A 78 -0.25 -1.66 18.08
C ARG A 78 -0.04 -1.48 16.57
N VAL A 79 0.19 -2.58 15.84
CA VAL A 79 0.39 -2.56 14.37
C VAL A 79 -0.82 -1.97 13.63
N ARG A 80 -2.03 -2.35 14.04
CA ARG A 80 -3.28 -1.81 13.45
C ARG A 80 -3.43 -0.33 13.70
N MET A 81 -3.15 0.14 14.92
CA MET A 81 -3.20 1.55 15.27
C MET A 81 -2.16 2.37 14.50
N GLU A 82 -0.96 1.84 14.29
CA GLU A 82 0.04 2.49 13.45
C GLU A 82 -0.39 2.58 11.98
N ALA A 83 -0.95 1.51 11.41
CA ALA A 83 -1.45 1.53 10.05
C ALA A 83 -2.64 2.50 9.89
N GLU A 84 -3.55 2.56 10.86
CA GLU A 84 -4.63 3.56 10.89
C GLU A 84 -4.08 4.98 10.97
N PHE A 85 -3.05 5.20 11.79
CA PHE A 85 -2.36 6.49 11.89
C PHE A 85 -1.74 6.92 10.55
N SER A 86 -1.05 6.00 9.86
CA SER A 86 -0.46 6.24 8.53
C SER A 86 -1.54 6.58 7.50
N ARG A 87 -2.64 5.81 7.46
CA ARG A 87 -3.77 6.05 6.55
C ARG A 87 -4.38 7.43 6.75
N THR A 88 -4.69 7.79 7.99
CA THR A 88 -5.23 9.13 8.29
C THR A 88 -4.21 10.23 8.06
N SER A 89 -2.92 9.98 8.26
CA SER A 89 -1.87 10.94 7.89
C SER A 89 -1.87 11.22 6.38
N ALA A 90 -2.11 10.21 5.54
CA ALA A 90 -2.26 10.39 4.11
C ALA A 90 -3.49 11.23 3.73
N GLU A 91 -4.64 11.00 4.38
CA GLU A 91 -5.85 11.81 4.20
C GLU A 91 -5.64 13.28 4.57
N LEU A 92 -4.78 13.55 5.56
CA LEU A 92 -4.55 14.88 6.11
C LEU A 92 -3.36 15.60 5.50
N LEU A 93 -2.59 14.95 4.63
CA LEU A 93 -1.33 15.48 4.11
C LEU A 93 -1.50 16.84 3.41
N ALA A 94 -2.56 16.99 2.62
CA ALA A 94 -2.87 18.25 1.95
C ALA A 94 -3.24 19.35 2.96
N ALA A 95 -4.03 19.01 3.97
CA ALA A 95 -4.47 19.96 5.00
C ALA A 95 -3.33 20.43 5.92
N THR A 96 -2.30 19.60 6.10
CA THR A 96 -1.12 19.89 6.92
C THR A 96 -0.02 20.61 6.14
N GLN A 97 -0.29 21.04 4.90
CA GLN A 97 0.69 21.67 4.00
C GLN A 97 1.94 20.79 3.78
N ALA A 98 1.74 19.47 3.77
CA ALA A 98 2.81 18.49 3.66
C ALA A 98 3.92 18.67 4.71
N ASP A 99 3.54 18.94 5.97
CA ASP A 99 4.50 18.92 7.08
C ASP A 99 5.28 17.59 7.07
N PRO A 100 6.62 17.62 7.27
CA PRO A 100 7.46 16.43 7.14
C PRO A 100 6.98 15.24 7.97
N PHE A 101 6.44 15.49 9.18
CA PHE A 101 5.93 14.43 10.03
C PHE A 101 4.77 13.68 9.35
N PHE A 102 3.74 14.40 8.87
CA PHE A 102 2.63 13.78 8.16
C PHE A 102 3.06 13.15 6.85
N ARG A 103 4.03 13.75 6.14
CA ARG A 103 4.58 13.18 4.91
C ARG A 103 5.25 11.83 5.16
N ASP A 104 6.07 11.72 6.20
CA ASP A 104 6.81 10.49 6.49
C ASP A 104 5.85 9.38 6.99
N HIS A 105 4.72 9.74 7.61
CA HIS A 105 3.64 8.79 7.96
C HIS A 105 2.69 8.45 6.79
N ALA A 106 2.52 9.36 5.82
CA ALA A 106 1.65 9.17 4.67
C ALA A 106 2.32 8.43 3.52
N THR A 107 3.65 8.54 3.41
CA THR A 107 4.41 8.00 2.27
C THR A 107 4.87 6.59 2.58
N ILE A 108 4.56 5.65 1.68
CA ILE A 108 5.08 4.27 1.76
C ILE A 108 6.59 4.28 1.53
N ALA A 109 7.30 3.53 2.37
CA ALA A 109 8.74 3.37 2.27
C ALA A 109 9.13 2.59 1.01
N GLU A 110 10.30 2.90 0.44
CA GLU A 110 10.86 2.06 -0.63
C GLU A 110 11.12 0.63 -0.11
N PRO A 111 10.92 -0.42 -0.93
CA PRO A 111 11.09 -1.81 -0.47
C PRO A 111 12.47 -2.11 0.14
N GLY A 112 13.55 -1.47 -0.33
CA GLY A 112 14.89 -1.64 0.23
C GLY A 112 15.09 -0.98 1.60
N ALA A 113 14.17 -0.10 2.00
CA ALA A 113 14.15 0.58 3.27
C ALA A 113 13.24 -0.11 4.30
N ASP A 114 12.30 -0.94 3.87
CA ASP A 114 11.34 -1.63 4.74
C ASP A 114 11.68 -3.12 4.89
N LEU A 115 11.92 -3.55 6.13
CA LEU A 115 12.28 -4.94 6.47
C LEU A 115 11.16 -5.94 6.15
N PHE A 116 9.92 -5.46 6.04
CA PHE A 116 8.70 -6.24 5.88
C PHE A 116 8.06 -6.09 4.50
N ALA A 117 8.63 -5.27 3.62
CA ALA A 117 8.08 -5.03 2.30
C ALA A 117 7.92 -6.35 1.53
N ASN A 118 6.69 -6.61 1.06
CA ASN A 118 6.38 -7.76 0.23
C ASN A 118 5.27 -7.40 -0.75
N LEU A 119 5.59 -7.48 -2.04
CA LEU A 119 4.70 -7.08 -3.13
C LEU A 119 3.46 -7.99 -3.25
N THR A 120 3.57 -9.27 -2.90
CA THR A 120 2.41 -10.18 -2.91
C THR A 120 1.42 -9.83 -1.81
N LEU A 121 1.91 -9.50 -0.61
CA LEU A 121 1.05 -9.16 0.53
C LEU A 121 0.40 -7.79 0.39
N SER A 122 1.17 -6.76 0.02
CA SER A 122 0.60 -5.42 -0.25
C SER A 122 -0.50 -5.50 -1.29
N SER A 123 -0.27 -6.18 -2.41
CA SER A 123 -1.31 -6.39 -3.43
C SER A 123 -2.51 -7.20 -2.94
N LEU A 124 -2.31 -8.21 -2.08
CA LEU A 124 -3.45 -8.92 -1.46
C LEU A 124 -4.29 -7.98 -0.60
N GLN A 125 -3.67 -7.08 0.17
CA GLN A 125 -4.39 -6.08 0.96
C GLN A 125 -5.11 -5.07 0.07
N HIS A 126 -4.45 -4.51 -0.96
CA HIS A 126 -5.04 -3.55 -1.90
C HIS A 126 -6.21 -4.14 -2.66
N VAL A 127 -6.04 -5.35 -3.22
CA VAL A 127 -7.13 -6.05 -3.92
C VAL A 127 -8.27 -6.34 -2.96
N ARG A 128 -7.99 -6.78 -1.73
CA ARG A 128 -9.04 -7.01 -0.72
C ARG A 128 -9.81 -5.73 -0.39
N ASP A 129 -9.12 -4.61 -0.19
CA ASP A 129 -9.73 -3.33 0.16
C ASP A 129 -10.53 -2.71 -1.00
N GLY A 130 -10.18 -3.06 -2.25
CA GLY A 130 -10.93 -2.69 -3.44
C GLY A 130 -12.16 -3.55 -3.75
N LEU A 131 -12.44 -4.59 -2.95
CA LEU A 131 -13.57 -5.50 -3.14
C LEU A 131 -14.71 -5.22 -2.16
N GLU A 132 -15.93 -5.42 -2.63
CA GLU A 132 -17.12 -5.39 -1.77
C GLU A 132 -17.11 -6.54 -0.76
N ALA A 133 -17.69 -6.30 0.42
CA ALA A 133 -17.63 -7.26 1.53
C ALA A 133 -18.31 -8.62 1.25
N ASP A 134 -19.24 -8.68 0.30
CA ASP A 134 -19.93 -9.91 -0.11
C ASP A 134 -19.26 -10.62 -1.30
N ASP A 135 -18.17 -10.06 -1.85
CA ASP A 135 -17.44 -10.69 -2.94
C ASP A 135 -16.79 -12.02 -2.44
N PRO A 136 -17.01 -13.15 -3.13
CA PRO A 136 -16.47 -14.45 -2.72
C PRO A 136 -14.94 -14.50 -2.66
N ARG A 137 -14.25 -13.54 -3.30
CA ARG A 137 -12.79 -13.38 -3.26
C ARG A 137 -12.29 -12.85 -1.92
N VAL A 138 -13.05 -11.99 -1.23
CA VAL A 138 -12.68 -11.46 0.10
C VAL A 138 -12.44 -12.62 1.06
N GLY A 139 -13.42 -13.54 1.15
CA GLY A 139 -13.28 -14.70 2.01
C GLY A 139 -12.18 -15.69 1.59
N LYS A 140 -11.68 -15.63 0.34
CA LYS A 140 -10.49 -16.40 -0.08
C LYS A 140 -9.21 -15.71 0.39
N ILE A 141 -9.10 -14.40 0.19
CA ILE A 141 -7.95 -13.60 0.63
C ILE A 141 -7.81 -13.69 2.14
N ASP A 142 -8.89 -13.47 2.89
CA ASP A 142 -8.90 -13.54 4.36
C ASP A 142 -8.40 -14.91 4.85
N ARG A 143 -8.89 -16.01 4.25
CA ARG A 143 -8.41 -17.36 4.59
C ARG A 143 -6.92 -17.55 4.29
N THR A 144 -6.44 -17.07 3.14
CA THR A 144 -5.02 -17.13 2.80
C THR A 144 -4.15 -16.35 3.79
N LEU A 145 -4.60 -15.15 4.19
CA LEU A 145 -3.91 -14.32 5.18
C LEU A 145 -3.96 -14.96 6.58
N ASP A 146 -5.08 -15.59 6.96
CA ASP A 146 -5.23 -16.31 8.23
C ASP A 146 -4.30 -17.54 8.30
N ASP A 147 -4.28 -18.36 7.26
CA ASP A 147 -3.40 -19.54 7.18
C ASP A 147 -1.92 -19.12 7.25
N LEU A 148 -1.57 -18.03 6.56
CA LEU A 148 -0.22 -17.47 6.59
C LEU A 148 0.12 -16.89 7.96
N ARG A 149 -0.82 -16.20 8.62
CA ARG A 149 -0.66 -15.67 9.97
C ARG A 149 -0.27 -16.77 10.94
N ASP A 150 -1.05 -17.86 10.98
CA ASP A 150 -0.79 -19.00 11.87
C ASP A 150 0.58 -19.63 11.60
N ALA A 151 0.94 -19.77 10.32
CA ALA A 151 2.22 -20.31 9.91
C ALA A 151 3.39 -19.40 10.35
N LEU A 152 3.29 -18.09 10.13
CA LEU A 152 4.30 -17.10 10.51
C LEU A 152 4.48 -17.01 12.02
N ILE A 153 3.40 -16.95 12.80
CA ILE A 153 3.46 -16.99 14.27
C ILE A 153 4.22 -18.24 14.73
N SER A 154 3.89 -19.41 14.17
CA SER A 154 4.60 -20.65 14.46
C SER A 154 6.08 -20.59 14.07
N ALA A 155 6.42 -19.92 12.96
CA ALA A 155 7.78 -19.80 12.48
C ALA A 155 8.64 -18.86 13.34
N PHE A 156 8.09 -17.71 13.72
CA PHE A 156 8.75 -16.68 14.54
C PHE A 156 8.87 -17.10 16.01
N SER A 157 7.94 -17.91 16.51
CA SER A 157 8.00 -18.49 17.86
C SER A 157 9.17 -19.47 18.08
N LYS A 158 9.89 -19.86 17.02
CA LYS A 158 11.07 -20.75 17.12
C LYS A 158 12.32 -20.03 17.63
N ASP A 159 12.34 -18.71 17.51
CA ASP A 159 13.46 -17.86 17.96
C ASP A 159 12.96 -16.74 18.89
N PRO A 160 12.38 -17.07 20.06
CA PRO A 160 11.74 -16.07 20.93
C PRO A 160 12.73 -15.05 21.49
N GLU A 161 14.01 -15.40 21.59
CA GLU A 161 15.05 -14.52 22.11
C GLU A 161 15.31 -13.32 21.19
N VAL A 162 15.47 -13.54 19.88
CA VAL A 162 15.74 -12.43 18.94
C VAL A 162 14.52 -11.52 18.79
N VAL A 163 13.32 -12.12 18.80
CA VAL A 163 12.04 -11.40 18.79
C VAL A 163 11.90 -10.53 20.04
N ALA A 164 12.23 -11.07 21.22
CA ALA A 164 12.19 -10.30 22.48
C ALA A 164 13.24 -9.18 22.52
N GLN A 165 14.44 -9.41 21.97
CA GLN A 165 15.48 -8.37 21.89
C GLN A 165 15.09 -7.22 20.95
N MET A 166 14.29 -7.50 19.92
CA MET A 166 13.67 -6.49 19.07
C MET A 166 12.53 -5.71 19.76
N GLY A 167 12.22 -6.02 21.02
CA GLY A 167 11.14 -5.37 21.77
C GLY A 167 9.75 -5.65 21.19
N THR A 168 9.56 -6.84 20.61
CA THR A 168 8.33 -7.25 19.91
C THR A 168 7.90 -8.68 20.30
N THR A 169 6.82 -9.16 19.67
CA THR A 169 6.26 -10.50 19.83
C THR A 169 6.12 -11.19 18.46
N PRO A 170 6.08 -12.54 18.40
CA PRO A 170 5.84 -13.26 17.15
C PRO A 170 4.56 -12.81 16.44
N GLU A 171 3.51 -12.51 17.20
CA GLU A 171 2.22 -12.03 16.72
C GLU A 171 2.34 -10.64 16.09
N GLU A 172 3.00 -9.70 16.77
CA GLU A 172 3.22 -8.37 16.21
C GLU A 172 4.09 -8.40 14.95
N LEU A 173 5.20 -9.15 14.97
CA LEU A 173 6.08 -9.30 13.81
C LEU A 173 5.35 -9.90 12.61
N THR A 174 4.44 -10.84 12.87
CA THR A 174 3.58 -11.43 11.83
C THR A 174 2.64 -10.38 11.24
N GLU A 175 1.99 -9.56 12.04
CA GLU A 175 1.07 -8.53 11.55
C GLU A 175 1.78 -7.47 10.69
N TYR A 176 3.00 -7.05 11.06
CA TYR A 176 3.80 -6.18 10.19
C TYR A 176 4.10 -6.87 8.86
N LEU A 177 4.59 -8.11 8.87
CA LEU A 177 4.88 -8.80 7.61
C LEU A 177 3.62 -8.92 6.73
N LEU A 178 2.46 -9.27 7.31
CA LEU A 178 1.18 -9.40 6.61
C LEU A 178 0.65 -8.10 5.98
N GLN A 179 1.10 -6.93 6.43
CA GLN A 179 0.74 -5.65 5.80
C GLN A 179 1.43 -5.50 4.44
N GLY A 180 2.65 -6.00 4.29
CA GLY A 180 3.41 -6.00 3.04
C GLY A 180 3.94 -4.63 2.59
N GLU A 181 3.46 -3.54 3.15
CA GLU A 181 3.97 -2.19 2.94
C GLU A 181 3.78 -1.34 4.20
N HIS A 182 4.73 -0.43 4.45
CA HIS A 182 4.71 0.43 5.64
C HIS A 182 5.09 1.85 5.28
N SER A 183 4.61 2.80 6.07
CA SER A 183 5.06 4.19 5.95
C SER A 183 6.58 4.32 6.22
N ILE A 184 7.19 5.40 5.71
CA ILE A 184 8.60 5.74 6.00
C ILE A 184 8.84 5.75 7.52
N ALA A 185 7.95 6.36 8.30
CA ALA A 185 8.08 6.43 9.75
C ALA A 185 8.04 5.05 10.44
N GLN A 186 7.17 4.14 9.99
CA GLN A 186 7.12 2.77 10.48
C GLN A 186 8.40 1.99 10.12
N ALA A 187 8.83 2.07 8.86
CA ALA A 187 10.03 1.40 8.38
C ALA A 187 11.30 1.89 9.11
N GLU A 188 11.42 3.21 9.34
CA GLU A 188 12.54 3.80 10.10
C GLU A 188 12.55 3.35 11.56
N THR A 189 11.38 3.27 12.21
CA THR A 189 11.26 2.76 13.57
C THR A 189 11.81 1.33 13.67
N TRP A 190 11.42 0.46 12.74
CA TRP A 190 11.89 -0.92 12.71
C TRP A 190 13.35 -1.07 12.34
N ARG A 191 13.84 -0.26 11.41
CA ARG A 191 15.27 -0.22 11.07
C ARG A 191 16.11 0.20 12.27
N GLY A 192 15.69 1.24 13.00
CA GLY A 192 16.36 1.68 14.22
C GLY A 192 16.41 0.58 15.31
N ARG A 193 15.33 -0.20 15.46
CA ARG A 193 15.33 -1.38 16.35
C ARG A 193 16.34 -2.43 15.89
N ALA A 194 16.34 -2.78 14.60
CA ALA A 194 17.26 -3.77 14.04
C ALA A 194 18.73 -3.34 14.14
N GLU A 195 19.03 -2.07 13.87
CA GLU A 195 20.38 -1.49 13.98
C GLU A 195 20.89 -1.41 15.43
N SER A 196 19.99 -1.47 16.42
CA SER A 196 20.36 -1.48 17.83
C SER A 196 20.79 -2.85 18.36
N LEU A 197 20.57 -3.92 17.58
CA LEU A 197 20.99 -5.27 17.92
C LEU A 197 22.51 -5.43 17.83
N ASP A 198 23.04 -6.37 18.60
CA ASP A 198 24.40 -6.86 18.38
C ASP A 198 24.50 -7.69 17.09
N GLU A 199 25.72 -7.95 16.64
CA GLU A 199 25.99 -8.63 15.35
C GLU A 199 25.38 -10.05 15.28
N GLU A 200 25.38 -10.80 16.39
CA GLU A 200 24.82 -12.15 16.43
C GLU A 200 23.30 -12.11 16.29
N SER A 201 22.65 -11.21 17.04
CA SER A 201 21.20 -11.04 17.00
C SER A 201 20.71 -10.43 15.69
N ALA A 202 21.46 -9.50 15.09
CA ALA A 202 21.16 -8.98 13.76
C ALA A 202 21.20 -10.10 12.69
N ALA A 203 22.22 -10.96 12.72
CA ALA A 203 22.31 -12.11 11.82
C ALA A 203 21.15 -13.10 12.02
N ARG A 204 20.75 -13.35 13.27
CA ARG A 204 19.57 -14.18 13.57
C ARG A 204 18.28 -13.55 13.07
N LEU A 205 18.11 -12.23 13.24
CA LEU A 205 16.94 -11.50 12.76
C LEU A 205 16.81 -11.62 11.25
N THR A 206 17.90 -11.45 10.50
CA THR A 206 17.91 -11.63 9.03
C THR A 206 17.41 -13.02 8.65
N VAL A 207 17.90 -14.08 9.30
CA VAL A 207 17.44 -15.46 9.01
C VAL A 207 15.96 -15.65 9.32
N VAL A 208 15.46 -15.05 10.42
CA VAL A 208 14.05 -15.10 10.80
C VAL A 208 13.18 -14.39 9.76
N LEU A 209 13.55 -13.18 9.34
CA LEU A 209 12.80 -12.40 8.34
C LEU A 209 12.87 -13.04 6.95
N GLU A 210 14.04 -13.50 6.49
CA GLU A 210 14.19 -14.23 5.23
C GLU A 210 13.35 -15.51 5.19
N LYS A 211 13.17 -16.17 6.33
CA LYS A 211 12.28 -17.33 6.43
C LYS A 211 10.82 -16.90 6.33
N GLY A 212 10.44 -15.79 6.98
CA GLY A 212 9.11 -15.19 6.84
C GLY A 212 8.79 -14.88 5.39
N HIS A 213 9.65 -14.10 4.71
CA HIS A 213 9.51 -13.77 3.29
C HIS A 213 9.40 -15.01 2.40
N ARG A 214 10.27 -16.01 2.57
CA ARG A 214 10.15 -17.28 1.81
C ARG A 214 8.84 -18.03 2.03
N MET A 215 8.24 -17.92 3.22
CA MET A 215 6.93 -18.52 3.48
C MET A 215 5.83 -17.81 2.71
N VAL A 216 5.92 -16.47 2.62
CA VAL A 216 5.02 -15.63 1.83
C VAL A 216 5.17 -15.93 0.34
N ASP A 217 6.40 -15.99 -0.17
CA ASP A 217 6.68 -16.28 -1.59
C ASP A 217 6.19 -17.66 -2.01
N GLY A 218 6.08 -18.60 -1.04
CA GLY A 218 5.54 -19.94 -1.26
C GLY A 218 4.01 -20.03 -1.21
N VAL A 219 3.29 -18.93 -0.98
CA VAL A 219 1.82 -18.94 -0.89
C VAL A 219 1.22 -19.14 -2.28
N ALA A 220 0.40 -20.18 -2.41
CA ALA A 220 -0.37 -20.41 -3.62
C ALA A 220 -1.56 -19.45 -3.72
N VAL A 221 -1.44 -18.45 -4.58
CA VAL A 221 -2.52 -17.51 -4.89
C VAL A 221 -3.59 -18.21 -5.75
N PRO A 222 -4.89 -18.11 -5.38
CA PRO A 222 -5.98 -18.64 -6.19
C PRO A 222 -6.00 -18.12 -7.64
N ARG A 223 -6.35 -19.00 -8.59
CA ARG A 223 -6.37 -18.68 -10.04
C ARG A 223 -7.19 -17.43 -10.37
N ASP A 224 -8.33 -17.25 -9.71
CA ASP A 224 -9.23 -16.12 -9.92
C ASP A 224 -8.74 -14.80 -9.29
N LEU A 225 -7.68 -14.85 -8.48
CA LEU A 225 -7.06 -13.69 -7.85
C LEU A 225 -5.77 -13.26 -8.54
N VAL A 226 -5.02 -14.19 -9.14
CA VAL A 226 -3.68 -13.86 -9.66
C VAL A 226 -3.71 -12.74 -10.70
N GLU A 227 -4.77 -12.65 -11.52
CA GLU A 227 -4.89 -11.60 -12.52
C GLU A 227 -5.09 -10.22 -11.87
N HIS A 228 -5.89 -10.17 -10.81
CA HIS A 228 -6.13 -8.93 -10.05
C HIS A 228 -4.85 -8.47 -9.35
N LEU A 229 -4.10 -9.42 -8.79
CA LEU A 229 -2.79 -9.15 -8.19
C LEU A 229 -1.78 -8.71 -9.24
N ALA A 230 -1.74 -9.36 -10.41
CA ALA A 230 -0.85 -8.95 -11.49
C ALA A 230 -1.14 -7.52 -11.96
N LEU A 231 -2.42 -7.16 -12.12
CA LEU A 231 -2.80 -5.79 -12.47
C LEU A 231 -2.40 -4.79 -11.38
N ASP A 232 -2.67 -5.12 -10.12
CA ASP A 232 -2.29 -4.28 -8.98
C ASP A 232 -0.77 -4.07 -8.91
N GLN A 233 0.00 -5.15 -8.92
CA GLN A 233 1.47 -5.13 -8.89
C GLN A 233 2.05 -4.33 -10.04
N LEU A 234 1.53 -4.50 -11.26
CA LEU A 234 1.95 -3.69 -12.41
C LEU A 234 1.77 -2.20 -12.11
N LEU A 235 0.64 -1.80 -11.53
CA LEU A 235 0.30 -0.40 -11.28
C LEU A 235 1.05 0.23 -10.10
N THR A 236 1.47 -0.57 -9.12
CA THR A 236 2.06 -0.10 -7.85
C THR A 236 3.58 -0.03 -7.86
N VAL A 237 4.27 -0.94 -8.56
CA VAL A 237 5.75 -0.93 -8.60
C VAL A 237 6.31 0.25 -9.38
N ASP A 238 7.60 0.56 -9.15
CA ASP A 238 8.30 1.60 -9.92
C ASP A 238 8.27 1.29 -11.42
N LYS A 239 8.17 2.32 -12.25
CA LYS A 239 8.05 2.16 -13.71
C LYS A 239 9.27 1.46 -14.35
N HIS A 240 10.44 1.53 -13.73
CA HIS A 240 11.65 0.86 -14.18
C HIS A 240 11.85 -0.53 -13.55
N HIS A 241 10.89 -1.00 -12.75
CA HIS A 241 10.89 -2.35 -12.22
C HIS A 241 10.82 -3.36 -13.37
N GLN A 242 11.58 -4.45 -13.22
CA GLN A 242 11.64 -5.50 -14.24
C GLN A 242 10.37 -6.33 -14.21
N LEU A 243 9.86 -6.68 -15.38
CA LEU A 243 8.63 -7.46 -15.49
C LEU A 243 8.80 -8.89 -14.94
N SER A 244 10.00 -9.46 -15.10
CA SER A 244 10.39 -10.76 -14.53
C SER A 244 10.38 -10.79 -13.00
N ASP A 245 10.46 -9.63 -12.36
CA ASP A 245 10.51 -9.51 -10.90
C ASP A 245 9.11 -9.28 -10.30
N VAL A 246 8.06 -9.23 -11.13
CA VAL A 246 6.66 -9.10 -10.70
C VAL A 246 6.07 -10.49 -10.41
N PRO A 247 5.83 -10.86 -9.13
CA PRO A 247 5.52 -12.25 -8.75
C PRO A 247 4.26 -12.80 -9.39
N ALA A 248 3.18 -12.01 -9.50
CA ALA A 248 1.93 -12.48 -10.08
C ALA A 248 2.02 -12.63 -11.61
N ILE A 249 2.90 -11.87 -12.28
CA ILE A 249 3.18 -12.04 -13.71
C ILE A 249 3.97 -13.32 -13.92
N GLU A 250 5.04 -13.55 -13.15
CA GLU A 250 5.82 -14.80 -13.23
C GLU A 250 4.92 -16.03 -12.97
N ALA A 251 4.05 -15.98 -11.95
CA ALA A 251 3.10 -17.05 -11.65
C ALA A 251 2.07 -17.30 -12.77
N LEU A 252 1.76 -16.29 -13.60
CA LEU A 252 0.94 -16.44 -14.79
C LEU A 252 1.75 -17.00 -15.96
N VAL A 253 2.99 -16.54 -16.16
CA VAL A 253 3.92 -17.03 -17.19
C VAL A 253 4.18 -18.52 -17.01
N ASP A 254 4.60 -18.95 -15.82
CA ASP A 254 4.85 -20.35 -15.47
C ASP A 254 3.63 -21.24 -15.78
N ARG A 255 2.44 -20.73 -15.44
CA ARG A 255 1.19 -21.45 -15.67
C ARG A 255 0.87 -21.56 -17.14
N MET A 256 0.96 -20.46 -17.90
CA MET A 256 0.65 -20.46 -19.32
C MET A 256 1.67 -21.27 -20.12
N ALA A 257 2.95 -21.27 -19.72
CA ALA A 257 3.97 -22.15 -20.28
C ALA A 257 3.64 -23.64 -20.07
N GLY A 258 3.02 -23.99 -18.94
CA GLY A 258 2.60 -25.37 -18.63
C GLY A 258 1.24 -25.79 -19.21
N GLU A 259 0.30 -24.86 -19.37
CA GLU A 259 -1.09 -25.14 -19.78
C GLU A 259 -1.31 -25.03 -21.30
N LEU A 260 -0.63 -24.12 -21.98
CA LEU A 260 -0.83 -23.90 -23.41
C LEU A 260 -0.24 -25.02 -24.27
N SER A 261 -0.88 -25.27 -25.41
CA SER A 261 -0.31 -26.17 -26.42
C SER A 261 0.92 -25.54 -27.08
N ASN A 262 1.87 -26.35 -27.56
CA ASN A 262 3.03 -25.85 -28.30
C ASN A 262 2.63 -24.99 -29.52
N GLY A 263 1.49 -25.30 -30.15
CA GLY A 263 0.97 -24.52 -31.29
C GLY A 263 0.45 -23.15 -30.88
N ASP A 264 -0.13 -23.04 -29.68
CA ASP A 264 -0.60 -21.77 -29.14
C ASP A 264 0.53 -20.93 -28.57
N LEU A 265 1.51 -21.55 -27.89
CA LEU A 265 2.76 -20.90 -27.49
C LEU A 265 3.49 -20.29 -28.70
N ALA A 266 3.57 -21.02 -29.82
CA ALA A 266 4.17 -20.50 -31.04
C ALA A 266 3.46 -19.26 -31.61
N LYS A 267 2.13 -19.13 -31.43
CA LYS A 267 1.39 -17.92 -31.80
C LYS A 267 1.74 -16.75 -30.87
N VAL A 268 1.80 -17.00 -29.57
CA VAL A 268 2.20 -15.99 -28.57
C VAL A 268 3.61 -15.47 -28.87
N PHE A 269 4.57 -16.35 -29.15
CA PHE A 269 5.94 -15.94 -29.52
C PHE A 269 5.99 -15.13 -30.83
N ALA A 270 5.05 -15.36 -31.75
CA ALA A 270 4.89 -14.58 -32.96
C ALA A 270 4.15 -13.24 -32.75
N GLY A 271 3.73 -12.93 -31.52
CA GLY A 271 3.04 -11.70 -31.14
C GLY A 271 1.51 -11.78 -31.12
N ASP A 272 0.92 -12.96 -31.31
CA ASP A 272 -0.52 -13.17 -31.19
C ASP A 272 -0.89 -13.66 -29.78
N SER A 273 -1.35 -12.73 -28.93
CA SER A 273 -1.76 -13.02 -27.56
C SER A 273 -3.19 -13.59 -27.42
N THR A 274 -3.90 -13.85 -28.53
CA THR A 274 -5.27 -14.39 -28.49
C THR A 274 -5.39 -15.68 -27.66
N PRO A 275 -4.43 -16.63 -27.70
CA PRO A 275 -4.52 -17.85 -26.88
C PRO A 275 -4.56 -17.62 -25.37
N LEU A 276 -4.13 -16.45 -24.89
CA LEU A 276 -4.13 -16.09 -23.47
C LEU A 276 -5.48 -15.50 -23.00
N GLN A 277 -6.36 -15.12 -23.93
CA GLN A 277 -7.54 -14.29 -23.63
C GLN A 277 -8.57 -14.97 -22.72
N ASP A 278 -8.71 -16.29 -22.82
CA ASP A 278 -9.67 -17.04 -22.01
C ASP A 278 -9.28 -17.05 -20.52
N GLU A 279 -7.98 -16.96 -20.24
CA GLU A 279 -7.41 -17.03 -18.89
C GLU A 279 -7.03 -15.66 -18.32
N ILE A 280 -6.61 -14.73 -19.19
CA ILE A 280 -6.19 -13.39 -18.82
C ILE A 280 -7.03 -12.39 -19.62
N ARG A 281 -7.99 -11.80 -18.94
CA ARG A 281 -9.00 -10.89 -19.49
C ARG A 281 -8.42 -9.49 -19.67
N ASP A 282 -7.68 -8.99 -18.69
CA ASP A 282 -7.06 -7.69 -18.70
C ASP A 282 -6.00 -7.59 -19.81
N PRO A 283 -6.12 -6.60 -20.72
CA PRO A 283 -5.21 -6.48 -21.85
C PRO A 283 -3.77 -6.14 -21.46
N ALA A 284 -3.56 -5.38 -20.38
CA ALA A 284 -2.21 -5.01 -19.94
C ALA A 284 -1.50 -6.21 -19.30
N VAL A 285 -2.20 -6.94 -18.42
CA VAL A 285 -1.68 -8.20 -17.84
C VAL A 285 -1.40 -9.22 -18.93
N ARG A 286 -2.32 -9.37 -19.90
CA ARG A 286 -2.14 -10.30 -21.02
C ARG A 286 -0.95 -9.96 -21.89
N ALA A 287 -0.74 -8.67 -22.17
CA ALA A 287 0.43 -8.21 -22.93
C ALA A 287 1.74 -8.47 -22.18
N ALA A 288 1.76 -8.20 -20.86
CA ALA A 288 2.91 -8.47 -20.00
C ALA A 288 3.29 -9.95 -19.99
N VAL A 289 2.32 -10.83 -19.77
CA VAL A 289 2.56 -12.29 -19.77
C VAL A 289 3.02 -12.78 -21.15
N ALA A 290 2.46 -12.25 -22.24
CA ALA A 290 2.91 -12.60 -23.59
C ALA A 290 4.36 -12.19 -23.86
N ALA A 291 4.78 -11.02 -23.38
CA ALA A 291 6.15 -10.53 -23.51
C ALA A 291 7.13 -11.42 -22.73
N GLU A 292 6.83 -11.75 -21.47
CA GLU A 292 7.71 -12.62 -20.69
C GLU A 292 7.78 -14.06 -21.23
N LEU A 293 6.66 -14.63 -21.68
CA LEU A 293 6.67 -15.95 -22.36
C LEU A 293 7.61 -15.94 -23.58
N LYS A 294 7.59 -14.86 -24.36
CA LYS A 294 8.49 -14.71 -25.50
C LYS A 294 9.95 -14.53 -25.06
N ASN A 295 10.20 -13.70 -24.05
CA ASN A 295 11.54 -13.48 -23.50
C ASN A 295 12.15 -14.80 -23.00
N GLU A 296 11.39 -15.62 -22.28
CA GLU A 296 11.84 -16.93 -21.83
C GLU A 296 12.15 -17.87 -22.99
N ALA A 297 11.32 -17.89 -24.02
CA ALA A 297 11.56 -18.69 -25.22
C ALA A 297 12.85 -18.27 -25.95
N ASP A 298 13.11 -16.97 -26.05
CA ASP A 298 14.31 -16.42 -26.69
C ASP A 298 15.58 -16.77 -25.90
N VAL A 299 15.51 -16.74 -24.56
CA VAL A 299 16.59 -17.21 -23.67
C VAL A 299 16.86 -18.70 -23.88
N VAL A 300 15.81 -19.53 -23.88
CA VAL A 300 15.91 -20.99 -24.09
C VAL A 300 16.48 -21.31 -25.49
N ALA A 301 16.14 -20.51 -26.51
CA ALA A 301 16.64 -20.65 -27.87
C ALA A 301 18.09 -20.13 -28.05
N GLY A 302 18.68 -19.52 -27.02
CA GLY A 302 20.05 -18.99 -27.05
C GLY A 302 20.16 -17.69 -27.85
N HIS A 303 19.08 -16.93 -27.98
CA HIS A 303 19.05 -15.65 -28.70
C HIS A 303 19.64 -14.48 -27.90
N GLY A 304 19.98 -14.68 -26.62
CA GLY A 304 20.63 -13.69 -25.78
C GLY A 304 20.36 -13.90 -24.30
N PRO A 305 20.88 -13.03 -23.41
CA PRO A 305 20.39 -12.93 -22.03
C PRO A 305 18.91 -12.46 -22.03
N ARG A 306 18.18 -12.70 -20.93
CA ARG A 306 16.82 -12.16 -20.74
C ARG A 306 16.92 -10.63 -20.81
N GLU A 307 16.50 -10.03 -21.92
CA GLU A 307 16.33 -8.57 -22.01
C GLU A 307 15.05 -8.25 -21.25
N GLY A 308 15.18 -8.04 -19.94
CA GLY A 308 14.05 -7.75 -19.08
C GLY A 308 13.34 -6.48 -19.56
N GLU A 309 12.07 -6.63 -19.90
CA GLU A 309 11.21 -5.48 -20.16
C GLU A 309 10.83 -4.83 -18.83
N THR A 310 10.74 -3.50 -18.81
CA THR A 310 10.26 -2.79 -17.63
C THR A 310 8.74 -2.64 -17.66
N VAL A 311 8.11 -2.49 -16.49
CA VAL A 311 6.65 -2.38 -16.39
C VAL A 311 6.04 -1.12 -17.01
N GLU A 312 6.82 -0.07 -17.30
CA GLU A 312 6.34 1.26 -17.75
C GLU A 312 5.30 1.21 -18.89
N ALA A 313 5.54 0.39 -19.92
CA ALA A 313 4.63 0.26 -21.05
C ALA A 313 3.29 -0.40 -20.65
N TYR A 314 3.35 -1.41 -19.77
CA TYR A 314 2.18 -2.14 -19.28
C TYR A 314 1.36 -1.32 -18.30
N GLN A 315 2.02 -0.52 -17.46
CA GLN A 315 1.36 0.49 -16.63
C GLN A 315 0.56 1.49 -17.44
N ALA A 316 1.15 2.01 -18.53
CA ALA A 316 0.46 2.95 -19.40
C ALA A 316 -0.79 2.32 -20.03
N MET A 317 -0.71 1.06 -20.47
CA MET A 317 -1.86 0.31 -20.99
C MET A 317 -2.94 0.09 -19.93
N ALA A 318 -2.55 -0.32 -18.72
CA ALA A 318 -3.47 -0.55 -17.61
C ALA A 318 -4.21 0.75 -17.22
N ARG A 319 -3.49 1.86 -17.06
CA ARG A 319 -4.09 3.18 -16.74
C ARG A 319 -5.03 3.67 -17.84
N ALA A 320 -4.67 3.49 -19.11
CA ALA A 320 -5.55 3.83 -20.22
C ALA A 320 -6.85 3.02 -20.17
N ARG A 321 -6.77 1.71 -19.91
CA ARG A 321 -7.95 0.85 -19.82
C ARG A 321 -8.84 1.22 -18.63
N GLN A 322 -8.24 1.53 -17.47
CA GLN A 322 -9.00 1.99 -16.30
C GLN A 322 -9.73 3.30 -16.59
N ALA A 323 -9.10 4.23 -17.31
CA ALA A 323 -9.73 5.48 -17.72
C ALA A 323 -10.91 5.27 -18.69
N GLU A 324 -10.78 4.33 -19.64
CA GLU A 324 -11.88 3.93 -20.53
C GLU A 324 -13.06 3.35 -19.75
N LEU A 325 -12.81 2.40 -18.84
CA LEU A 325 -13.84 1.79 -18.00
C LEU A 325 -14.56 2.82 -17.12
N ALA A 326 -13.83 3.77 -16.54
CA ALA A 326 -14.42 4.85 -15.75
C ALA A 326 -15.30 5.77 -16.60
N ALA A 327 -14.90 6.05 -17.85
CA ALA A 327 -15.70 6.85 -18.78
C ALA A 327 -16.98 6.11 -19.22
N GLU A 328 -16.90 4.81 -19.46
CA GLU A 328 -18.07 3.96 -19.78
C GLU A 328 -19.09 3.96 -18.62
N GLN A 329 -18.62 3.79 -17.38
CA GLN A 329 -19.48 3.83 -16.19
C GLN A 329 -20.10 5.22 -15.95
N GLY A 330 -19.34 6.30 -16.17
CA GLY A 330 -19.85 7.66 -16.06
C GLY A 330 -20.96 7.96 -17.09
N ALA A 331 -20.81 7.45 -18.31
CA ALA A 331 -21.82 7.60 -19.37
C ALA A 331 -23.10 6.81 -19.07
N GLU A 332 -23.01 5.60 -18.51
CA GLU A 332 -24.18 4.81 -18.11
C GLU A 332 -24.99 5.46 -16.97
N ILE A 333 -24.32 6.16 -16.06
CA ILE A 333 -24.97 6.91 -14.97
C ILE A 333 -25.69 8.15 -15.52
N GLU A 334 -25.09 8.88 -16.47
CA GLU A 334 -25.74 10.03 -17.12
C GLU A 334 -26.98 9.61 -17.92
N ASP A 335 -26.92 8.52 -18.71
CA ASP A 335 -28.07 8.01 -19.47
C ASP A 335 -29.17 7.42 -18.57
N GLY A 336 -28.80 6.88 -17.39
CA GLY A 336 -29.75 6.33 -16.41
C GLY A 336 -30.58 7.39 -15.65
N HIS A 337 -30.16 8.66 -15.69
CA HIS A 337 -30.87 9.79 -15.09
C HIS A 337 -31.82 10.53 -16.05
N GLU A 338 -31.91 10.10 -17.32
CA GLU A 338 -32.83 10.68 -18.32
C GLU A 338 -34.19 9.95 -18.47
N LEU A 339 -34.57 9.04 -17.54
CA LEU A 339 -35.85 8.30 -17.57
C LEU A 339 -36.82 8.66 -16.44
#